data_AF-A0A2X3H8H7-F1
#
_entry.id   AF-A0A2X3H8H7-F1
#
_cell.length_a   1.000
_cell.length_b   1.000
_cell.length_c   1.000
_cell.angle_alpha   90.00
_cell.angle_beta   90.00
_cell.angle_gamma   90.00
#
_symmetry.space_group_name_H-M   'P 1'
#
loop_
_entity.id
_entity.type
_entity.pdbx_description
1 polymer ?
#
loop_
_entity_poly.entity_id
_entity_poly.type
_entity_poly.pdbx_seq_one_letter_code
_entity_poly.pdbx_strand_id
1 'polypeptide(L)'
;MDVEIRANNLNQQAVFDKSQNLWIGNFLQPSSLNGYAAKTRGSMMVKKASGSEKIVISDPSMEQSKVTFLVPQQTGYKLKRKSPEITYSTQGKNWLIQVNTSAKNGASFTILFGK
;
A
#
# COMPACT_ATOMS: atom_id res chain seq x y z
N MET A 1 12.87 -21.10 -0.99
CA MET A 1 11.99 -20.43 -0.01
C MET A 1 11.31 -19.29 -0.75
N ASP A 2 9.99 -19.38 -0.90
CA ASP A 2 9.24 -18.51 -1.82
C ASP A 2 8.86 -17.18 -1.18
N VAL A 3 8.97 -17.09 0.14
CA VAL A 3 8.75 -15.86 0.92
C VAL A 3 10.10 -15.30 1.38
N GLU A 4 10.33 -14.01 1.14
CA GLU A 4 11.49 -13.27 1.62
C GLU A 4 11.07 -12.28 2.71
N ILE A 5 11.81 -12.26 3.83
CA ILE A 5 11.67 -11.20 4.83
C ILE A 5 12.36 -9.95 4.27
N ARG A 6 11.59 -8.87 4.07
CA ARG A 6 12.08 -7.57 3.60
C ARG A 6 12.49 -6.66 4.76
N ALA A 7 11.76 -6.75 5.87
CA ALA A 7 12.09 -6.09 7.12
C ALA A 7 11.43 -6.84 8.29
N ASN A 8 12.10 -6.82 9.43
CA ASN A 8 11.55 -7.24 10.71
C ASN A 8 12.22 -6.41 11.82
N ASN A 9 11.71 -5.20 12.04
CA ASN A 9 12.23 -4.30 13.06
C ASN A 9 11.07 -3.48 13.68
N LEU A 10 11.40 -2.63 14.65
CA LEU A 10 10.42 -1.83 15.39
C LEU A 10 9.63 -0.85 14.53
N ASN A 11 10.14 -0.50 13.34
CA ASN A 11 9.50 0.49 12.49
C ASN A 11 8.47 -0.16 11.58
N GLN A 12 8.82 -1.35 11.07
CA GLN A 12 8.04 -2.05 10.07
C GLN A 12 8.41 -3.54 9.98
N GLN A 13 7.41 -4.33 9.61
CA GLN A 13 7.56 -5.73 9.24
C GLN A 13 7.02 -5.91 7.83
N ALA A 14 7.80 -6.55 6.96
CA ALA A 14 7.40 -6.74 5.59
C ALA A 14 7.97 -8.02 5.00
N VAL A 15 7.18 -8.61 4.10
CA VAL A 15 7.52 -9.83 3.38
C VAL A 15 7.21 -9.69 1.90
N PHE A 16 7.90 -10.50 1.09
CA PHE A 16 7.61 -10.64 -0.33
C PHE A 16 7.46 -12.11 -0.70
N ASP A 17 6.29 -12.50 -1.17
CA ASP A 17 6.04 -13.82 -1.75
C ASP A 17 6.27 -13.77 -3.26
N LYS A 18 7.36 -14.43 -3.70
CA LYS A 18 7.78 -14.52 -5.11
C LYS A 18 6.77 -15.27 -5.97
N SER A 19 6.16 -16.32 -5.42
CA SER A 19 5.22 -17.19 -6.15
C SER A 19 3.95 -16.44 -6.54
N GLN A 20 3.56 -15.44 -5.75
CA GLN A 20 2.36 -14.64 -5.95
C GLN A 20 2.63 -13.21 -6.42
N ASN A 21 3.91 -12.82 -6.54
CA ASN A 21 4.35 -11.45 -6.77
C ASN A 21 3.62 -10.46 -5.84
N LEU A 22 3.67 -10.79 -4.55
CA LEU A 22 2.88 -10.19 -3.48
C LEU A 22 3.82 -9.59 -2.44
N TRP A 23 3.76 -8.28 -2.29
CA TRP A 23 4.46 -7.55 -1.25
C TRP A 23 3.49 -7.15 -0.15
N ILE A 24 3.84 -7.36 1.11
CA ILE A 24 3.01 -7.00 2.27
C ILE A 24 3.90 -6.28 3.27
N GLY A 25 3.45 -5.13 3.76
CA GLY A 25 4.14 -4.35 4.78
C GLY A 25 3.19 -3.78 5.82
N ASN A 26 3.57 -3.96 7.09
CA ASN A 26 2.97 -3.32 8.25
C ASN A 26 3.93 -2.25 8.76
N PHE A 27 3.46 -1.00 8.80
CA PHE A 27 4.24 0.16 9.19
C PHE A 27 3.72 0.67 10.54
N LEU A 28 4.53 0.48 11.58
CA LEU A 28 4.22 0.92 12.94
C LEU A 28 4.47 2.43 13.11
N GLN A 29 5.31 2.99 12.26
CA GLN A 29 5.61 4.42 12.16
C GLN A 29 5.84 4.83 10.69
N PRO A 30 5.87 6.14 10.36
CA PRO A 30 6.25 6.59 9.03
C PRO A 30 7.67 6.14 8.66
N SER A 31 7.80 5.43 7.55
CA SER A 31 9.08 4.90 7.06
C SER A 31 8.98 4.46 5.61
N SER A 32 10.11 4.10 5.01
CA SER A 32 10.21 3.60 3.64
C SER A 32 10.88 2.23 3.58
N LEU A 33 10.47 1.44 2.59
CA LEU A 33 11.01 0.10 2.33
C LEU A 33 10.76 -0.30 0.88
N ASN A 34 11.80 -0.76 0.17
CA ASN A 34 11.69 -1.26 -1.21
C ASN A 34 10.96 -0.29 -2.17
N GLY A 35 11.12 1.03 -1.97
CA GLY A 35 10.46 2.07 -2.78
C GLY A 35 9.04 2.43 -2.35
N TYR A 36 8.40 1.63 -1.49
CA TYR A 36 7.16 1.97 -0.83
C TYR A 36 7.44 2.89 0.36
N ALA A 37 6.59 3.87 0.63
CA ALA A 37 6.71 4.69 1.83
C ALA A 37 5.36 4.92 2.51
N ALA A 38 5.31 4.70 3.81
CA ALA A 38 4.19 5.07 4.64
C ALA A 38 4.44 6.47 5.22
N LYS A 39 3.52 7.41 4.97
CA LYS A 39 3.56 8.76 5.59
C LYS A 39 2.86 8.77 6.95
N THR A 40 2.09 7.73 7.24
CA THR A 40 1.37 7.46 8.48
C THR A 40 1.56 6.00 8.84
N ARG A 41 1.23 5.58 10.07
CA ARG A 41 1.17 4.14 10.38
C ARG A 41 0.04 3.47 9.58
N GLY A 42 0.14 2.18 9.32
CA GLY A 42 -0.89 1.44 8.58
C GLY A 42 -0.38 0.12 8.00
N SER A 43 -1.25 -0.60 7.31
CA SER A 43 -0.90 -1.82 6.58
C SER A 43 -1.12 -1.62 5.09
N MET A 44 -0.23 -2.19 4.27
CA MET A 44 -0.34 -2.18 2.82
C MET A 44 0.02 -3.54 2.24
N MET A 45 -0.81 -4.00 1.30
CA MET A 45 -0.53 -5.13 0.42
C MET A 45 -0.48 -4.62 -1.02
N VAL A 46 0.50 -5.09 -1.78
CA VAL A 46 0.66 -4.80 -3.22
C VAL A 46 0.79 -6.12 -3.96
N LYS A 47 -0.20 -6.45 -4.79
CA LYS A 47 -0.18 -7.63 -5.66
C LYS A 47 -0.04 -7.21 -7.11
N LYS A 48 0.99 -7.71 -7.77
CA LYS A 48 1.25 -7.47 -9.19
C LYS A 48 0.90 -8.71 -10.00
N ALA A 49 0.13 -8.52 -11.06
CA ALA A 49 -0.14 -9.55 -12.07
C ALA A 49 0.16 -8.98 -13.46
N SER A 50 0.09 -9.82 -14.50
CA SER A 50 0.33 -9.37 -15.87
C SER A 50 -0.64 -8.23 -16.24
N GLY A 51 -0.11 -7.01 -16.36
CA GLY A 51 -0.86 -5.82 -16.73
C GLY A 51 -1.73 -5.19 -15.63
N SER A 52 -1.64 -5.63 -14.37
CA SER A 52 -2.39 -5.03 -13.26
C SER A 52 -1.62 -4.99 -11.94
N GLU A 53 -1.91 -3.97 -11.14
CA GLU A 53 -1.36 -3.77 -9.81
C GLU A 53 -2.49 -3.40 -8.84
N LYS A 54 -2.76 -4.31 -7.90
CA LYS A 54 -3.76 -4.13 -6.86
C LYS A 54 -3.05 -3.72 -5.57
N ILE A 55 -3.46 -2.59 -5.01
CA ILE A 55 -3.01 -2.10 -3.72
C ILE A 55 -4.18 -2.14 -2.75
N VAL A 56 -3.96 -2.71 -1.56
CA VAL A 56 -4.92 -2.76 -0.47
C VAL A 56 -4.30 -2.08 0.74
N ILE A 57 -5.02 -1.16 1.36
CA ILE A 57 -4.56 -0.35 2.49
C ILE A 57 -5.59 -0.39 3.62
N SER A 58 -5.11 -0.42 4.85
CA SER A 58 -5.95 -0.28 6.05
C SER A 58 -5.28 0.57 7.12
N ASP A 59 -6.10 1.03 8.07
CA ASP A 59 -5.65 1.51 9.38
C ASP A 59 -5.99 0.47 10.46
N PRO A 60 -5.10 -0.48 10.78
CA PRO A 60 -5.37 -1.49 11.81
C PRO A 60 -5.52 -0.89 13.21
N SER A 61 -4.97 0.29 13.46
CA SER A 61 -5.04 0.94 14.77
C SER A 61 -6.44 1.49 15.07
N MET A 62 -7.21 1.78 14.03
CA MET A 62 -8.53 2.42 14.13
C MET A 62 -8.52 3.80 14.80
N GLU A 63 -7.36 4.43 15.00
CA GLU A 63 -7.31 5.76 15.66
C GLU A 63 -7.16 6.90 14.65
N GLN A 64 -6.70 6.62 13.42
CA GLN A 64 -6.41 7.64 12.42
C GLN A 64 -7.65 7.98 11.59
N SER A 65 -7.84 9.25 11.27
CA SER A 65 -8.86 9.68 10.31
C SER A 65 -8.40 9.54 8.85
N LYS A 66 -7.10 9.34 8.62
CA LYS A 66 -6.51 9.18 7.29
C LYS A 66 -5.22 8.40 7.37
N VAL A 67 -5.01 7.51 6.41
CA VAL A 67 -3.70 6.91 6.14
C VAL A 67 -3.17 7.33 4.78
N THR A 68 -1.84 7.43 4.64
CA THR A 68 -1.21 7.93 3.42
C THR A 68 0.04 7.11 3.06
N PHE A 69 0.08 6.65 1.82
CA PHE A 69 1.18 5.86 1.26
C PHE A 69 1.68 6.44 -0.07
N LEU A 70 2.97 6.27 -0.32
CA LEU A 70 3.60 6.44 -1.63
C LEU A 70 3.90 5.06 -2.20
N VAL A 71 3.42 4.83 -3.41
CA VAL A 71 3.60 3.58 -4.15
C VAL A 71 4.27 3.87 -5.49
N PRO A 72 5.39 3.20 -5.84
CA PRO A 72 6.06 3.42 -7.12
C PRO A 72 5.14 3.19 -8.32
N GLN A 73 5.09 4.16 -9.23
CA GLN A 73 4.26 4.05 -10.43
C GLN A 73 4.82 3.02 -11.39
N GLN A 74 3.93 2.29 -12.05
CA GLN A 74 4.29 1.45 -13.19
C GLN A 74 4.01 2.19 -14.50
N THR A 75 5.01 2.22 -15.38
CA THR A 75 4.90 2.90 -16.68
C THR A 75 3.71 2.37 -17.48
N GLY A 76 2.87 3.29 -17.97
CA GLY A 76 1.67 2.97 -18.76
C GLY A 76 0.45 2.56 -17.95
N TYR A 77 0.54 2.44 -16.61
CA TYR A 77 -0.60 2.05 -15.79
C TYR A 77 -1.51 3.24 -15.48
N LYS A 78 -2.82 3.02 -15.61
CA LYS A 78 -3.89 3.98 -15.30
C LYS A 78 -4.84 3.39 -14.27
N LEU A 79 -5.57 4.25 -13.55
CA LEU A 79 -6.60 3.81 -12.61
C LEU A 79 -7.66 3.00 -13.35
N LYS A 80 -8.00 1.83 -12.80
CA LYS A 80 -9.15 1.02 -13.26
C LYS A 80 -10.31 1.09 -12.27
N ARG A 81 -10.03 0.99 -10.97
CA ARG A 81 -11.04 1.01 -9.90
C ARG A 81 -10.43 1.46 -8.58
N LYS A 82 -11.23 2.09 -7.71
CA LYS A 82 -10.86 2.37 -6.31
C LYS A 82 -12.07 2.28 -5.39
N SER A 83 -11.83 2.03 -4.11
CA SER A 83 -12.80 2.28 -3.04
C SER A 83 -13.17 3.78 -3.00
N PRO A 84 -14.41 4.16 -2.65
CA PRO A 84 -14.84 5.56 -2.56
C PRO A 84 -13.96 6.42 -1.64
N GLU A 85 -13.46 5.85 -0.55
CA GLU A 85 -12.68 6.48 0.50
C GLU A 85 -11.24 6.82 0.08
N ILE A 86 -10.81 6.31 -1.07
CA ILE A 86 -9.46 6.54 -1.60
C ILE A 86 -9.45 7.79 -2.47
N THR A 87 -8.55 8.71 -2.18
CA THR A 87 -8.05 9.69 -3.16
C THR A 87 -6.64 9.30 -3.59
N TYR A 88 -6.28 9.62 -4.82
CA TYR A 88 -4.93 9.39 -5.31
C TYR A 88 -4.49 10.51 -6.25
N SER A 89 -3.20 10.79 -6.25
CA SER A 89 -2.54 11.73 -7.16
C SER A 89 -1.15 11.24 -7.49
N THR A 90 -0.41 12.00 -8.30
CA THR A 90 0.99 11.71 -8.62
C THR A 90 1.91 12.60 -7.79
N GLN A 91 2.97 12.03 -7.23
CA GLN A 91 4.04 12.76 -6.56
C GLN A 91 5.39 12.21 -7.02
N GLY A 92 6.02 12.92 -7.96
CA GLY A 92 7.21 12.43 -8.65
C GLY A 92 6.93 11.12 -9.38
N LYS A 93 7.72 10.08 -9.10
CA LYS A 93 7.56 8.73 -9.66
C LYS A 93 6.64 7.82 -8.84
N ASN A 94 5.84 8.38 -7.94
CA ASN A 94 4.96 7.62 -7.04
C ASN A 94 3.49 8.03 -7.22
N TRP A 95 2.59 7.08 -7.02
CA TRP A 95 1.22 7.39 -6.65
C TRP A 95 1.19 7.77 -5.16
N LEU A 96 0.67 8.95 -4.86
CA LEU A 96 0.27 9.35 -3.52
C LEU A 96 -1.15 8.85 -3.29
N ILE A 97 -1.31 7.87 -2.41
CA ILE A 97 -2.60 7.25 -2.12
C ILE A 97 -2.99 7.64 -0.69
N GLN A 98 -4.17 8.23 -0.55
CA GLN A 98 -4.72 8.64 0.74
C GLN A 98 -6.07 7.95 0.94
N VAL A 99 -6.27 7.37 2.11
CA VAL A 99 -7.50 6.67 2.45
C VAL A 99 -8.15 7.39 3.62
N ASN A 100 -9.41 7.79 3.46
CA ASN A 100 -10.22 8.30 4.57
C ASN A 100 -10.61 7.12 5.48
N THR A 101 -10.09 7.12 6.70
CA THR A 101 -10.33 6.08 7.71
C THR A 101 -11.10 6.63 8.91
N SER A 102 -11.81 7.74 8.75
CA SER A 102 -12.60 8.38 9.83
C SER A 102 -13.67 7.48 10.45
N ALA A 103 -14.09 6.43 9.73
CA ALA A 103 -14.99 5.40 10.25
C ALA A 103 -14.37 4.53 11.36
N LYS A 104 -13.03 4.52 11.51
CA LYS A 104 -12.31 3.88 12.62
C LYS A 104 -12.71 2.42 12.87
N ASN A 105 -12.83 1.65 11.80
CA ASN A 105 -13.33 0.26 11.84
C ASN A 105 -12.32 -0.78 11.35
N GLY A 106 -11.08 -0.37 11.04
CA GLY A 106 -10.03 -1.26 10.54
C GLY A 106 -10.28 -1.84 9.16
N ALA A 107 -11.26 -1.32 8.41
CA ALA A 107 -11.59 -1.81 7.09
C ALA A 107 -10.41 -1.69 6.12
N SER A 108 -10.42 -2.58 5.11
CA SER A 108 -9.45 -2.58 4.03
C SER A 108 -10.03 -1.93 2.78
N PHE A 109 -9.27 -1.04 2.16
CA PHE A 109 -9.66 -0.27 0.99
C PHE A 109 -8.74 -0.61 -0.18
N THR A 110 -9.31 -0.73 -1.38
CA THR A 110 -8.59 -1.24 -2.56
C THR A 110 -8.50 -0.19 -3.65
N ILE A 111 -7.34 -0.06 -4.26
CA ILE A 111 -7.13 0.66 -5.53
C ILE A 111 -6.44 -0.27 -6.54
N LEU A 112 -6.91 -0.25 -7.78
CA LEU A 112 -6.44 -1.10 -8.87
C LEU A 112 -5.98 -0.23 -10.03
N PHE A 113 -4.73 -0.41 -10.43
CA PHE A 113 -4.16 0.13 -11.65
C PHE A 113 -3.96 -0.97 -12.69
N GLY A 114 -3.96 -0.61 -13.98
CA GLY A 114 -3.63 -1.53 -15.06
C GLY A 114 -3.22 -0.78 -16.33
N LYS A 115 -2.60 -1.49 -17.27
CA LYS A 115 -2.22 -0.94 -18.59
C LYS A 115 -3.43 -0.43 -19.36
#